data_AF-A0A7S0FGM6-F1
#
_entry.id   AF-A0A7S0FGM6-F1
#
_cell.length_a   1.000
_cell.length_b   1.000
_cell.length_c   1.000
_cell.angle_alpha   90.00
_cell.angle_beta   90.00
_cell.angle_gamma   90.00
#
_symmetry.space_group_name_H-M   'P 1'
#
loop_
_entity.id
_entity.type
_entity.pdbx_description
1 polymer ?
#
loop_
_entity_poly.entity_id
_entity_poly.type
_entity_poly.pdbx_seq_one_letter_code
_entity_poly.pdbx_strand_id
1 'polypeptide(L)'
;GGDHQGGPHTALELKDLISAADRFGCTTLKLAAEHAFVTASSVYVENVAEMLLFADSTNCGLLKEAAMSCFLANLEDVKKTEGYSNLRESPDLMEELLTEATRNNKKRSRRRSDPGGKDYKRLRVSELRKELVIREFDVDGSKEILVSRLEESDAALSLDAD
;
A
#
# COMPACT_ATOMS: atom_id res chain seq x y z
N GLY A 1 -0.78 -38.88 7.01
CA GLY A 1 0.28 -38.49 6.08
C GLY A 1 0.09 -37.03 5.76
N GLY A 2 1.02 -36.19 6.21
CA GLY A 2 1.14 -34.79 5.76
C GLY A 2 0.33 -33.76 6.52
N ASP A 3 0.50 -33.66 7.84
CA ASP A 3 0.20 -32.42 8.57
C ASP A 3 1.14 -31.32 8.06
N HIS A 4 0.74 -30.58 7.04
CA HIS A 4 1.44 -29.39 6.58
C HIS A 4 1.10 -28.24 7.54
N GLN A 5 1.65 -28.29 8.76
CA GLN A 5 1.81 -27.10 9.56
C GLN A 5 2.87 -26.23 8.89
N GLY A 6 2.43 -25.33 8.01
CA GLY A 6 3.17 -24.10 7.77
C GLY A 6 3.19 -23.34 9.09
N GLY A 7 4.22 -23.56 9.90
CA GLY A 7 4.45 -22.78 11.11
C GLY A 7 4.55 -21.29 10.76
N PRO A 8 4.28 -20.39 11.72
CA PRO A 8 4.48 -18.97 11.48
C PRO A 8 5.95 -18.73 11.12
N HIS A 9 6.22 -18.45 9.85
CA HIS A 9 7.54 -17.99 9.44
C HIS A 9 7.83 -16.71 10.23
N THR A 10 8.97 -16.70 10.92
CA THR A 10 9.37 -15.54 11.70
C THR A 10 9.64 -14.36 10.75
N ALA A 11 9.42 -13.14 11.22
CA ALA A 11 9.70 -11.93 10.42
C ALA A 11 11.16 -11.91 9.90
N LEU A 12 12.10 -12.47 10.67
CA LEU A 12 13.51 -12.58 10.28
C LEU A 12 13.70 -13.50 9.07
N GLU A 13 13.12 -14.71 9.09
CA GLU A 13 13.21 -15.67 7.98
C GLU A 13 12.61 -15.11 6.68
N LEU A 14 11.50 -14.35 6.80
CA LEU A 14 10.88 -13.70 5.65
C LEU A 14 11.75 -12.57 5.08
N LYS A 15 12.46 -11.79 5.92
CA LYS A 15 13.43 -10.79 5.44
C LYS A 15 14.60 -11.43 4.71
N ASP A 16 15.13 -12.52 5.23
CA ASP A 16 16.23 -13.25 4.58
C ASP A 16 15.78 -13.85 3.25
N LEU A 17 14.55 -14.38 3.20
CA LEU A 17 13.95 -14.89 1.97
C LEU A 17 13.74 -13.79 0.93
N ILE A 18 13.21 -12.63 1.33
CA ILE A 18 13.06 -11.45 0.45
C ILE A 18 14.43 -11.03 -0.08
N SER A 19 15.43 -10.93 0.79
CA SER A 19 16.80 -10.51 0.42
C SER A 19 17.44 -11.47 -0.57
N ALA A 20 17.28 -12.78 -0.34
CA ALA A 20 17.77 -13.80 -1.26
C ALA A 20 17.03 -13.74 -2.60
N ALA A 21 15.70 -13.68 -2.57
CA ALA A 21 14.89 -13.61 -3.79
C ALA A 21 15.20 -12.36 -4.61
N ASP A 22 15.43 -11.21 -3.97
CA ASP A 22 15.82 -9.97 -4.63
C ASP A 22 17.22 -10.09 -5.26
N ARG A 23 18.20 -10.59 -4.50
CA ARG A 23 19.57 -10.81 -4.98
C ARG A 23 19.65 -11.75 -6.20
N PHE A 24 18.82 -12.78 -6.25
CA PHE A 24 18.80 -13.75 -7.35
C PHE A 24 17.75 -13.43 -8.43
N GLY A 25 17.03 -12.31 -8.33
CA GLY A 25 16.02 -11.91 -9.32
C GLY A 25 14.79 -12.82 -9.36
N CYS A 26 14.49 -13.55 -8.28
CA CYS A 26 13.34 -14.43 -8.15
C CYS A 26 12.07 -13.63 -7.80
N THR A 27 11.56 -12.84 -8.74
CA THR A 27 10.46 -11.88 -8.51
C THR A 27 9.20 -12.51 -7.90
N THR A 28 8.75 -13.67 -8.41
CA THR A 28 7.54 -14.34 -7.89
C THR A 28 7.70 -14.75 -6.43
N LEU A 29 8.87 -15.25 -6.06
CA LEU A 29 9.18 -15.63 -4.69
C LEU A 29 9.25 -14.39 -3.78
N LYS A 30 9.86 -13.31 -4.26
CA LYS A 30 9.93 -12.04 -3.53
C LYS A 30 8.52 -11.51 -3.20
N LEU A 31 7.63 -11.46 -4.19
CA LEU A 31 6.25 -10.99 -4.00
C LEU A 31 5.45 -11.88 -3.03
N ALA A 32 5.65 -13.21 -3.10
CA ALA A 32 5.00 -14.14 -2.18
C ALA A 32 5.50 -13.96 -0.73
N ALA A 33 6.81 -13.81 -0.54
CA ALA A 33 7.42 -13.56 0.77
C ALA A 33 7.01 -12.20 1.35
N GLU A 34 6.96 -11.17 0.50
CA GLU A 34 6.47 -9.83 0.85
C GLU A 34 5.02 -9.86 1.33
N HIS A 35 4.14 -10.54 0.59
CA HIS A 35 2.75 -10.71 0.98
C HIS A 35 2.63 -11.44 2.34
N ALA A 36 3.38 -12.54 2.52
CA ALA A 36 3.42 -13.26 3.79
C ALA A 36 3.85 -12.35 4.94
N PHE A 37 4.90 -11.54 4.75
CA PHE A 37 5.42 -10.61 5.76
C PHE A 37 4.35 -9.60 6.22
N VAL A 38 3.65 -8.99 5.27
CA VAL A 38 2.60 -8.00 5.58
C VAL A 38 1.41 -8.66 6.28
N THR A 39 0.99 -9.86 5.83
CA THR A 39 -0.12 -10.59 6.46
C THR A 39 0.18 -11.09 7.87
N ALA A 40 1.45 -11.37 8.17
CA ALA A 40 1.91 -11.77 9.49
C ALA A 40 1.92 -10.61 10.52
N SER A 41 1.43 -9.42 10.16
CA SER A 41 1.41 -8.22 11.04
C SER A 41 2.80 -7.86 11.61
N SER A 42 3.86 -8.11 10.85
CA SER A 42 5.24 -7.92 11.29
C SER A 42 5.74 -6.47 11.21
N VAL A 43 4.83 -5.51 10.98
CA VAL A 43 5.13 -4.07 10.89
C VAL A 43 4.44 -3.33 12.04
N TYR A 44 5.23 -2.79 12.96
CA TYR A 44 4.76 -2.09 14.17
C TYR A 44 5.69 -0.92 14.53
N VAL A 45 5.30 -0.12 15.51
CA VAL A 45 5.92 1.19 15.80
C VAL A 45 7.44 1.10 15.97
N GLU A 46 7.94 0.10 16.71
CA GLU A 46 9.37 0.00 17.02
C GLU A 46 10.23 -0.35 15.79
N ASN A 47 9.68 -1.12 14.84
CA ASN A 47 10.44 -1.62 13.69
C ASN A 47 10.10 -0.93 12.36
N VAL A 48 9.07 -0.08 12.31
CA VAL A 48 8.56 0.47 11.05
C VAL A 48 9.59 1.29 10.27
N ALA A 49 10.48 2.01 10.96
CA ALA A 49 11.54 2.78 10.31
C ALA A 49 12.57 1.86 9.61
N GLU A 50 12.93 0.76 10.26
CA GLU A 50 13.78 -0.27 9.66
C GLU A 50 13.07 -0.96 8.49
N MET A 51 11.78 -1.26 8.63
CA MET A 51 10.99 -1.89 7.56
C MET A 51 10.85 -1.00 6.33
N LEU A 52 10.74 0.32 6.50
CA LEU A 52 10.73 1.27 5.39
C LEU A 52 12.04 1.24 4.61
N LEU A 53 13.17 1.33 5.31
CA LEU A 53 14.49 1.26 4.70
C LEU A 53 14.72 -0.07 3.99
N PHE A 54 14.34 -1.17 4.64
CA PHE A 54 14.45 -2.51 4.07
C PHE A 54 13.61 -2.64 2.80
N ALA A 55 12.34 -2.26 2.85
CA ALA A 55 11.41 -2.38 1.72
C ALA A 55 11.83 -1.50 0.54
N ASP A 56 12.37 -0.31 0.82
CA ASP A 56 12.93 0.57 -0.20
C ASP A 56 14.15 -0.06 -0.90
N SER A 57 15.11 -0.56 -0.10
CA SER A 57 16.34 -1.17 -0.63
C SER A 57 16.11 -2.45 -1.43
N THR A 58 15.04 -3.19 -1.13
CA THR A 58 14.67 -4.45 -1.80
C THR A 58 13.54 -4.28 -2.82
N ASN A 59 13.12 -3.04 -3.08
CA ASN A 59 12.05 -2.69 -4.01
C ASN A 59 10.76 -3.48 -3.76
N CYS A 60 10.38 -3.62 -2.49
CA CYS A 60 9.18 -4.29 -1.98
C CYS A 60 8.06 -3.25 -1.76
N GLY A 61 7.23 -3.03 -2.78
CA GLY A 61 6.20 -1.99 -2.78
C GLY A 61 5.06 -2.21 -1.78
N LEU A 62 4.55 -3.43 -1.64
CA LEU A 62 3.46 -3.75 -0.70
C LEU A 62 3.92 -3.59 0.76
N LEU A 63 5.13 -4.03 1.09
CA LEU A 63 5.70 -3.84 2.43
C LEU A 63 5.96 -2.35 2.70
N LYS A 64 6.50 -1.62 1.71
CA LYS A 64 6.75 -0.18 1.83
C LYS A 64 5.43 0.57 2.08
N GLU A 65 4.36 0.26 1.35
CA GLU A 65 3.04 0.86 1.57
C GLU A 65 2.49 0.57 2.98
N ALA A 66 2.58 -0.68 3.43
CA ALA A 66 2.14 -1.07 4.77
C ALA A 66 2.92 -0.33 5.86
N ALA A 67 4.24 -0.22 5.69
CA ALA A 67 5.13 0.50 6.60
C ALA A 67 4.88 2.00 6.59
N MET A 68 4.66 2.64 5.44
CA MET A 68 4.29 4.06 5.36
C MET A 68 2.97 4.34 6.06
N SER A 69 1.97 3.46 5.88
CA SER A 69 0.69 3.59 6.57
C SER A 69 0.84 3.49 8.09
N CYS A 70 1.62 2.53 8.58
CA CYS A 70 1.93 2.37 10.01
C CYS A 70 2.69 3.58 10.56
N PHE A 71 3.70 4.05 9.82
CA PHE A 71 4.51 5.21 10.17
C PHE A 71 3.66 6.47 10.33
N LEU A 72 2.83 6.79 9.34
CA LEU A 72 2.00 7.99 9.35
C LEU A 72 0.89 7.94 10.41
N ALA A 73 0.40 6.74 10.75
CA ALA A 73 -0.59 6.56 11.80
C ALA A 73 0.00 6.78 13.21
N ASN A 74 1.29 6.48 13.40
CA ASN A 74 1.97 6.48 14.70
C ASN A 74 3.16 7.45 14.75
N LEU A 75 3.14 8.52 13.96
CA LEU A 75 4.28 9.40 13.71
C LEU A 75 5.00 9.87 15.00
N GLU A 76 4.24 10.28 16.01
CA GLU A 76 4.80 10.80 17.26
C GLU A 76 5.53 9.73 18.07
N ASP A 77 5.09 8.48 18.01
CA ASP A 77 5.74 7.38 18.70
C ASP A 77 6.94 6.86 17.91
N VAL A 78 6.82 6.79 16.58
CA VAL A 78 7.95 6.41 15.71
C VAL A 78 9.11 7.38 15.86
N LYS A 79 8.88 8.69 15.98
CA LYS A 79 9.94 9.69 16.22
C LYS A 79 10.80 9.43 17.46
N LYS A 80 10.28 8.67 18.44
CA LYS A 80 10.97 8.32 19.68
C LYS A 80 11.79 7.03 19.55
N THR A 81 11.60 6.27 18.48
CA THR A 81 12.33 5.02 18.22
C THR A 81 13.73 5.30 17.71
N GLU A 82 14.67 4.39 18.02
CA GLU A 82 16.05 4.52 17.55
C GLU A 82 16.14 4.49 16.02
N GLY A 83 15.35 3.63 15.37
CA GLY A 83 15.34 3.49 13.91
C GLY A 83 14.91 4.75 13.14
N TYR A 84 14.21 5.68 13.78
CA TYR A 84 13.82 6.94 13.13
C TYR A 84 15.01 7.81 12.74
N SER A 85 16.12 7.73 13.49
CA SER A 85 17.35 8.45 13.15
C SER A 85 17.91 8.00 11.80
N ASN A 86 18.02 6.69 11.59
CA ASN A 86 18.46 6.10 10.31
C ASN A 86 17.52 6.47 9.15
N LEU A 87 16.20 6.47 9.40
CA LEU A 87 15.23 6.85 8.37
C LEU A 87 15.40 8.32 7.92
N ARG A 88 15.74 9.23 8.85
CA ARG A 88 15.98 10.65 8.53
C ARG A 88 17.18 10.87 7.63
N GLU A 89 18.12 9.93 7.57
CA GLU A 89 19.27 10.00 6.68
C GLU A 89 18.92 9.66 5.23
N SER A 90 17.69 9.20 4.95
CA SER A 90 17.17 9.01 3.60
C SER A 90 16.26 10.18 3.20
N PRO A 91 16.76 11.19 2.46
CA PRO A 91 15.94 12.34 2.04
C PRO A 91 14.80 11.93 1.11
N ASP A 92 15.02 10.97 0.22
CA ASP A 92 14.03 10.51 -0.76
C ASP A 92 12.82 9.85 -0.07
N LEU A 93 13.07 8.99 0.91
CA LEU A 93 12.00 8.37 1.71
C LEU A 93 11.23 9.40 2.54
N MET A 94 11.92 10.40 3.08
CA MET A 94 11.28 11.47 3.84
C MET A 94 10.39 12.35 2.96
N GLU A 95 10.81 12.65 1.73
CA GLU A 95 9.99 13.36 0.74
C GLU A 95 8.75 12.55 0.34
N GLU A 96 8.92 11.24 0.15
CA GLU A 96 7.82 10.33 -0.18
C GLU A 96 6.79 10.23 0.97
N LEU A 97 7.27 10.11 2.22
CA LEU A 97 6.43 10.13 3.42
C LEU A 97 5.66 11.44 3.56
N LEU A 98 6.32 12.59 3.32
CA LEU A 98 5.66 13.89 3.35
C LEU A 98 4.57 13.99 2.27
N THR A 99 4.87 13.51 1.07
CA THR A 99 3.92 13.44 -0.04
C THR A 99 2.71 12.60 0.34
N GLU A 100 2.90 11.42 0.94
CA GLU A 100 1.80 10.54 1.37
C GLU A 100 1.01 11.14 2.55
N ALA A 101 1.67 11.85 3.47
CA ALA A 101 1.00 12.58 4.55
C ALA A 101 0.02 13.65 4.01
N THR A 102 0.43 14.43 3.00
CA THR A 102 -0.45 15.44 2.40
C THR A 102 -1.64 14.82 1.66
N ARG A 103 -1.44 13.66 1.03
CA ARG A 103 -2.51 12.88 0.39
C ARG A 103 -3.54 12.39 1.41
N ASN A 104 -3.09 11.87 2.55
CA ASN A 104 -3.98 11.42 3.63
C ASN A 104 -4.79 12.56 4.25
N ASN A 105 -4.20 13.75 4.42
CA ASN A 105 -4.92 14.90 4.97
C ASN A 105 -6.05 15.39 4.03
N LYS A 106 -5.80 15.37 2.71
CA LYS A 106 -6.83 15.66 1.69
C LYS A 106 -8.01 14.69 1.76
N LYS A 107 -7.84 13.43 2.17
CA LYS A 107 -8.97 12.48 2.34
C LYS A 107 -9.85 12.86 3.54
N ARG A 108 -9.27 13.40 4.62
CA ARG A 108 -10.01 13.83 5.82
C ARG A 108 -10.78 15.14 5.63
N SER A 109 -10.21 16.08 4.86
CA SER A 109 -10.85 17.37 4.56
C SER A 109 -12.08 17.28 3.65
N ARG A 110 -12.24 16.21 2.84
CA ARG A 110 -13.41 16.02 1.95
C ARG A 110 -14.64 15.43 2.61
N ARG A 111 -14.59 15.06 3.88
CA ARG A 111 -15.82 14.71 4.62
C ARG A 111 -16.73 15.92 4.90
N ARG A 112 -16.40 17.11 4.39
CA ARG A 112 -17.15 18.35 4.61
C ARG A 112 -17.46 19.18 3.36
N SER A 113 -17.20 18.73 2.14
CA SER A 113 -17.53 19.57 0.97
C SER A 113 -17.89 18.76 -0.29
N ASP A 114 -19.15 18.94 -0.68
CA ASP A 114 -19.78 18.92 -2.01
C ASP A 114 -20.50 17.64 -2.49
N PRO A 115 -21.84 17.70 -2.74
CA PRO A 115 -22.61 16.68 -3.42
C PRO A 115 -22.54 16.88 -4.94
N GLY A 116 -21.52 16.32 -5.59
CA GLY A 116 -21.39 16.41 -7.05
C GLY A 116 -20.23 15.60 -7.62
N GLY A 117 -20.41 14.28 -7.76
CA GLY A 117 -19.52 13.39 -8.52
C GLY A 117 -18.44 12.66 -7.68
N LYS A 118 -18.34 11.33 -7.85
CA LYS A 118 -17.22 10.54 -7.31
C LYS A 118 -15.96 10.85 -8.12
N ASP A 119 -14.98 11.54 -7.52
CA ASP A 119 -13.67 11.80 -8.13
C ASP A 119 -12.82 10.51 -8.12
N TYR A 120 -13.02 9.66 -9.14
CA TYR A 120 -12.37 8.35 -9.28
C TYR A 120 -10.84 8.46 -9.38
N LYS A 121 -10.31 9.57 -9.90
CA LYS A 121 -8.86 9.82 -10.00
C LYS A 121 -8.15 9.78 -8.63
N ARG A 122 -8.90 10.00 -7.54
CA ARG A 122 -8.38 9.97 -6.17
C ARG A 122 -8.40 8.61 -5.51
N LEU A 123 -9.18 7.68 -6.03
CA LEU A 123 -9.31 6.35 -5.46
C LEU A 123 -8.04 5.55 -5.71
N ARG A 124 -7.73 4.63 -4.79
CA ARG A 124 -6.70 3.61 -5.01
C ARG A 124 -7.21 2.58 -6.01
N VAL A 125 -6.30 1.91 -6.71
CA VAL A 125 -6.65 0.84 -7.67
C VAL A 125 -7.52 -0.24 -7.02
N SER A 126 -7.28 -0.58 -5.75
CA SER A 126 -8.12 -1.54 -5.01
C SER A 126 -9.55 -1.06 -4.80
N GLU A 127 -9.76 0.24 -4.59
CA GLU A 127 -11.09 0.85 -4.47
C GLU A 127 -11.78 0.92 -5.85
N LEU A 128 -11.03 1.30 -6.90
CA LEU A 128 -11.52 1.32 -8.28
C LEU A 128 -11.96 -0.08 -8.75
N ARG A 129 -11.13 -1.09 -8.53
CA ARG A 129 -11.46 -2.48 -8.88
C ARG A 129 -12.65 -3.00 -8.09
N LYS A 130 -12.76 -2.68 -6.79
CA LYS A 130 -13.93 -3.05 -5.99
C LYS A 130 -15.21 -2.45 -6.57
N GLU A 131 -15.19 -1.17 -6.94
CA GLU A 131 -16.35 -0.51 -7.56
C GLU A 131 -16.69 -1.13 -8.93
N LEU A 132 -15.68 -1.45 -9.75
CA LEU A 132 -15.87 -2.12 -11.04
C LEU A 132 -16.42 -3.55 -10.89
N VAL A 133 -15.97 -4.32 -9.89
CA VAL A 133 -16.57 -5.63 -9.57
C VAL A 133 -18.03 -5.48 -9.18
N ILE A 134 -18.37 -4.49 -8.34
CA ILE A 134 -19.76 -4.24 -7.92
C ILE A 134 -20.65 -3.91 -9.12
N ARG A 135 -20.09 -3.24 -10.13
CA ARG A 135 -20.78 -2.85 -11.36
C ARG A 135 -20.63 -3.87 -12.50
N GLU A 136 -20.02 -5.02 -12.23
CA GLU A 136 -19.78 -6.11 -13.18
C GLU A 136 -18.95 -5.70 -14.42
N PHE A 137 -18.03 -4.75 -14.26
CA PHE A 137 -17.11 -4.32 -15.29
C PHE A 137 -15.74 -5.01 -15.18
N ASP A 138 -15.03 -5.03 -16.31
CA ASP A 138 -13.64 -5.46 -16.38
C ASP A 138 -12.74 -4.62 -15.46
N VAL A 139 -11.94 -5.32 -14.66
CA VAL A 139 -11.04 -4.78 -13.64
C VAL A 139 -9.58 -4.74 -14.09
N ASP A 140 -9.30 -5.20 -15.31
CA ASP A 140 -7.98 -5.17 -15.91
C ASP A 140 -7.64 -3.79 -16.49
N GLY A 141 -6.35 -3.50 -16.58
CA GLY A 141 -5.81 -2.26 -17.10
C GLY A 141 -5.21 -1.32 -16.05
N SER A 142 -4.67 -0.21 -16.55
CA SER A 142 -4.03 0.83 -15.73
C SER A 142 -5.06 1.62 -14.91
N LYS A 143 -4.59 2.37 -13.91
CA LYS A 143 -5.47 3.21 -13.09
C LYS A 143 -6.33 4.14 -13.93
N GLU A 144 -5.77 4.70 -15.00
CA GLU A 144 -6.46 5.58 -15.94
C GLU A 144 -7.62 4.85 -16.63
N ILE A 145 -7.40 3.61 -17.10
CA ILE A 145 -8.46 2.79 -17.73
C ILE A 145 -9.60 2.53 -16.74
N LEU A 146 -9.28 2.16 -15.49
CA LEU A 146 -10.28 1.89 -14.46
C LEU A 146 -11.08 3.15 -14.09
N VAL A 147 -10.41 4.30 -14.04
CA VAL A 147 -11.04 5.60 -13.80
C VAL A 147 -11.99 5.96 -14.94
N SER A 148 -11.51 5.91 -16.19
CA SER A 148 -12.34 6.24 -17.36
C SER A 148 -13.58 5.35 -17.43
N ARG A 149 -13.44 4.05 -17.16
CA ARG A 149 -14.56 3.11 -17.18
C ARG A 149 -15.62 3.42 -16.11
N LEU A 150 -15.21 3.88 -14.94
CA LEU A 150 -16.15 4.31 -13.89
C LEU A 150 -16.79 5.68 -14.19
N GLU A 151 -16.03 6.61 -14.76
CA GLU A 151 -16.57 7.91 -15.23
C GLU A 151 -17.60 7.72 -16.36
N GLU A 152 -17.33 6.84 -17.32
CA GLU A 152 -18.26 6.46 -18.40
C GLU A 152 -19.51 5.75 -17.86
N SER A 153 -19.36 4.85 -16.89
CA SER A 153 -20.49 4.17 -16.24
C SER A 153 -21.41 5.15 -15.50
N ASP A 154 -20.85 6.12 -14.77
CA ASP A 154 -21.65 7.16 -14.10
C ASP A 154 -22.34 8.11 -15.10
N ALA A 155 -21.68 8.44 -16.21
CA ALA A 155 -22.24 9.27 -17.27
C ALA A 155 -23.38 8.57 -18.04
N ALA A 156 -23.31 7.24 -18.20
CA ALA A 156 -24.40 6.46 -18.78
C ALA A 156 -25.63 6.43 -17.86
N LEU A 157 -25.41 6.25 -16.55
CA LEU A 157 -26.47 6.21 -15.54
C LEU A 157 -27.20 7.55 -15.34
N SER A 158 -26.58 8.67 -15.69
CA SER A 158 -27.21 9.99 -15.60
C SER A 158 -28.07 10.38 -16.81
N LEU A 159 -28.01 9.62 -17.91
CA LEU A 159 -28.80 9.85 -19.14
C LEU A 159 -30.15 9.13 -19.16
N ASP A 160 -30.34 8.10 -18.33
CA ASP A 160 -31.59 7.32 -18.26
C ASP A 160 -32.62 7.89 -17.24
N ALA A 161 -32.37 9.07 -16.68
CA ALA A 161 -33.16 9.67 -15.59
C ALA A 161 -34.02 10.89 -16.00
N ASP A 162 -34.17 11.15 -17.30
CA ASP A 162 -34.99 12.25 -17.90
C ASP A 162 -35.99 11.66 -18.92
#